data_AF-A0A929WZE4-F1
#
_entry.id   AF-A0A929WZE4-F1
#
_cell.length_a   1.000
_cell.length_b   1.000
_cell.length_c   1.000
_cell.angle_alpha   90.00
_cell.angle_beta   90.00
_cell.angle_gamma   90.00
#
_symmetry.space_group_name_H-M   'P 1'
#
loop_
_entity.id
_entity.type
_entity.pdbx_description
1 polymer ?
#
loop_
_entity_poly.entity_id
_entity_poly.type
_entity_poly.pdbx_seq_one_letter_code
_entity_poly.pdbx_strand_id
1 'polypeptide(L)'
;MPQLLINKINILIMRRIEFRYCKRTVNEIMQVASIILLVILGLAFGVFFLSLFLPLPLFNVMPFFLAFAVLFFPAFVGFWAVSYTKWPKWGEARGYIDIEADRAILYYGKNVVEIARNQVQIDTERLYFDNFGMQPVLTKYKFKANGKKYHIIESMLEAKERSTFLERTNNAPVMLSLREALVHIFPLFIYNPVVADLFAMNCRGVRLIYGISTVDAFTGSPFVPDLIGAELVENSPYIRCYLRNGENMSHIVAVLSLQKAEGETVKPSIEELRQRPILGVTETNMQG
;
A
#
# COMPACT_ATOMS: atom_id res chain seq x y z
N MET A 1 9.78 52.94 -14.62
CA MET A 1 9.70 52.47 -13.20
C MET A 1 9.00 53.55 -12.39
N PRO A 2 8.34 53.21 -11.26
CA PRO A 2 8.08 51.86 -10.73
C PRO A 2 7.06 51.11 -11.63
N GLN A 3 6.78 49.80 -11.54
CA GLN A 3 6.74 48.83 -10.43
C GLN A 3 5.56 49.05 -9.46
N LEU A 4 5.22 48.00 -8.70
CA LEU A 4 4.16 47.99 -7.67
C LEU A 4 2.72 48.19 -8.16
N LEU A 5 2.26 47.37 -9.13
CA LEU A 5 0.89 46.81 -9.11
C LEU A 5 0.70 45.54 -9.97
N ILE A 6 1.76 44.73 -10.13
CA ILE A 6 1.59 43.29 -10.37
C ILE A 6 1.07 42.69 -9.06
N ASN A 7 -0.23 42.87 -8.83
CA ASN A 7 -0.90 42.32 -7.66
C ASN A 7 -0.88 40.80 -7.81
N LYS A 8 -0.41 40.11 -6.76
CA LYS A 8 -0.22 38.65 -6.75
C LYS A 8 -1.56 37.92 -6.86
N ILE A 9 -2.06 37.75 -8.08
CA ILE A 9 -2.98 36.66 -8.40
C ILE A 9 -2.13 35.38 -8.42
N ASN A 10 -1.76 34.92 -7.23
CA ASN A 10 -1.32 33.54 -7.03
C ASN A 10 -2.53 32.65 -7.35
N ILE A 11 -2.65 32.26 -8.62
CA ILE A 11 -3.53 31.16 -9.02
C ILE A 11 -2.93 29.91 -8.36
N LEU A 12 -3.44 29.56 -7.18
CA LEU A 12 -3.13 28.29 -6.52
C LEU A 12 -3.77 27.18 -7.36
N ILE A 13 -3.00 26.66 -8.32
CA ILE A 13 -3.38 25.54 -9.16
C ILE A 13 -3.40 24.28 -8.28
N MET A 14 -4.54 24.06 -7.63
CA MET A 14 -4.82 22.91 -6.79
C MET A 14 -5.21 21.72 -7.67
N ARG A 15 -4.47 20.61 -7.57
CA ARG A 15 -4.77 19.35 -8.25
C ARG A 15 -5.43 18.37 -7.28
N ARG A 16 -6.75 18.20 -7.39
CA ARG A 16 -7.49 17.15 -6.65
C ARG A 16 -7.25 15.77 -7.29
N ILE A 17 -7.06 14.74 -6.47
CA ILE A 17 -6.95 13.33 -6.90
C ILE A 17 -7.78 12.46 -5.95
N GLU A 18 -8.81 11.79 -6.47
CA GLU A 18 -9.66 10.89 -5.68
C GLU A 18 -9.08 9.48 -5.55
N PHE A 19 -9.43 8.79 -4.47
CA PHE A 19 -9.06 7.39 -4.23
C PHE A 19 -10.12 6.64 -3.41
N ARG A 20 -10.05 5.31 -3.44
CA ARG A 20 -10.84 4.38 -2.60
C ARG A 20 -9.93 3.76 -1.54
N TYR A 21 -10.49 3.51 -0.36
CA TYR A 21 -9.76 2.91 0.75
C TYR A 21 -10.68 2.08 1.65
N CYS A 22 -10.10 1.07 2.30
CA CYS A 22 -10.78 0.26 3.30
C CYS A 22 -11.05 1.06 4.59
N LYS A 23 -12.32 1.35 4.84
CA LYS A 23 -12.82 1.89 6.12
C LYS A 23 -13.21 0.73 7.04
N ARG A 24 -12.48 0.56 8.14
CA ARG A 24 -12.83 -0.39 9.20
C ARG A 24 -14.27 -0.14 9.70
N THR A 25 -15.11 -1.16 9.75
CA THR A 25 -16.50 -1.01 10.22
C THR A 25 -16.62 -1.38 11.69
N VAL A 26 -17.53 -0.71 12.40
CA VAL A 26 -17.84 -0.97 13.83
C VAL A 26 -18.35 -2.40 14.06
N ASN A 27 -18.80 -3.06 12.99
CA ASN A 27 -19.33 -4.41 12.97
C ASN A 27 -18.37 -5.45 13.59
N GLU A 28 -17.05 -5.25 13.54
CA GLU A 28 -16.07 -6.17 14.15
C GLU A 28 -16.30 -6.37 15.67
N ILE A 29 -16.62 -5.30 16.41
CA ILE A 29 -16.85 -5.39 17.86
C ILE A 29 -18.15 -6.17 18.14
N MET A 30 -19.21 -5.90 17.37
CA MET A 30 -20.45 -6.66 17.45
C MET A 30 -20.27 -8.13 17.04
N GLN A 31 -19.40 -8.41 16.06
CA GLN A 31 -19.09 -9.78 15.64
C GLN A 31 -18.37 -10.55 16.74
N VAL A 32 -17.30 -10.00 17.31
CA VAL A 32 -16.58 -10.62 18.44
C VAL A 32 -17.52 -10.82 19.64
N ALA A 33 -18.34 -9.83 19.99
CA ALA A 33 -19.34 -9.96 21.05
C ALA A 33 -20.39 -11.05 20.75
N SER A 34 -20.86 -11.15 19.50
CA SER A 34 -21.83 -12.19 19.10
C SER A 34 -21.24 -13.60 19.11
N ILE A 35 -19.96 -13.76 18.78
CA ILE A 35 -19.23 -15.03 18.87
C ILE A 35 -19.07 -15.44 20.33
N ILE A 36 -18.64 -14.51 21.21
CA ILE A 36 -18.52 -14.77 22.66
C ILE A 36 -19.89 -15.17 23.25
N LEU A 37 -20.95 -14.45 22.90
CA LEU A 37 -22.31 -14.75 23.34
C LEU A 37 -22.79 -16.14 22.88
N LEU A 38 -22.49 -16.53 21.64
CA LEU A 38 -22.82 -17.86 21.10
C LEU A 38 -22.00 -18.99 21.74
N VAL A 39 -20.73 -18.74 22.08
CA VAL A 39 -19.91 -19.71 22.84
C VAL A 39 -20.49 -19.90 24.25
N ILE A 40 -20.87 -18.81 24.93
CA ILE A 40 -21.52 -18.88 26.26
C ILE A 40 -22.85 -19.62 26.19
N LEU A 41 -23.70 -19.33 25.19
CA LEU A 41 -24.95 -20.04 24.94
C LEU A 41 -24.71 -21.53 24.65
N GLY A 42 -23.74 -21.87 23.81
CA GLY A 42 -23.39 -23.27 23.49
C GLY A 42 -22.89 -24.04 24.70
N LEU A 43 -22.05 -23.42 25.55
CA LEU A 43 -21.60 -24.01 26.81
C LEU A 43 -22.75 -24.20 27.81
N ALA A 44 -23.62 -23.20 27.97
CA ALA A 44 -24.79 -23.29 28.84
C ALA A 44 -25.77 -24.39 28.38
N PHE A 45 -26.04 -24.48 27.08
CA PHE A 45 -26.88 -25.54 26.50
C PHE A 45 -26.22 -26.91 26.65
N GLY A 46 -24.91 -27.02 26.47
CA GLY A 46 -24.14 -28.25 26.66
C GLY A 46 -24.19 -28.74 28.11
N VAL A 47 -24.01 -27.86 29.10
CA VAL A 47 -24.10 -28.20 30.53
C VAL A 47 -25.54 -28.59 30.91
N PHE A 48 -26.54 -27.85 30.44
CA PHE A 48 -27.95 -28.18 30.65
C PHE A 48 -28.30 -29.57 30.09
N PHE A 49 -27.88 -29.85 28.84
CA PHE A 49 -28.07 -31.16 28.21
C PHE A 49 -27.34 -32.26 29.00
N LEU A 50 -26.07 -32.06 29.37
CA LEU A 50 -25.32 -33.03 30.18
C LEU A 50 -26.02 -33.35 31.51
N SER A 51 -26.59 -32.35 32.18
CA SER A 51 -27.32 -32.53 33.44
C SER A 51 -28.61 -33.35 33.30
N LEU A 52 -29.27 -33.28 32.12
CA LEU A 52 -30.47 -34.04 31.79
C LEU A 52 -30.19 -35.53 31.51
N PHE A 53 -29.02 -35.85 30.94
CA PHE A 53 -28.66 -37.22 30.55
C PHE A 53 -27.69 -37.92 31.52
N LEU A 54 -27.12 -37.21 32.49
CA LEU A 54 -26.27 -37.78 33.56
C LEU A 54 -26.87 -38.99 34.31
N PRO A 55 -28.19 -39.05 34.61
CA PRO A 55 -28.78 -40.19 35.33
C PRO A 55 -29.21 -41.36 34.42
N LEU A 56 -28.97 -41.30 33.10
CA LEU A 56 -29.40 -42.33 32.14
C LEU A 56 -28.27 -43.33 31.81
N PRO A 57 -28.57 -44.63 31.67
CA PRO A 57 -27.57 -45.64 31.37
C PRO A 57 -27.00 -45.46 29.97
N LEU A 58 -25.68 -45.63 29.86
CA LEU A 58 -24.83 -45.22 28.72
C LEU A 58 -25.33 -45.68 27.34
N PHE A 59 -25.96 -46.87 27.26
CA PHE A 59 -26.53 -47.42 26.03
C PHE A 59 -27.76 -46.66 25.50
N ASN A 60 -28.59 -46.08 26.38
CA ASN A 60 -29.78 -45.31 25.96
C ASN A 60 -29.42 -43.93 25.39
N VAL A 61 -28.20 -43.43 25.61
CA VAL A 61 -27.78 -42.07 25.21
C VAL A 61 -27.23 -42.03 23.79
N MET A 62 -26.78 -43.16 23.23
CA MET A 62 -26.11 -43.22 21.93
C MET A 62 -26.97 -42.69 20.74
N PRO A 63 -28.30 -42.96 20.66
CA PRO A 63 -29.16 -42.34 19.65
C PRO A 63 -29.28 -40.81 19.80
N PHE A 64 -29.25 -40.31 21.04
CA PHE A 64 -29.31 -38.87 21.32
C PHE A 64 -28.01 -38.15 20.96
N PHE A 65 -26.85 -38.77 21.18
CA PHE A 65 -25.58 -38.25 20.66
C PHE A 65 -25.56 -38.22 19.13
N LEU A 66 -26.13 -39.22 18.46
CA LEU A 66 -26.25 -39.22 17.00
C LEU A 66 -27.18 -38.09 16.50
N ALA A 67 -28.36 -37.93 17.13
CA ALA A 67 -29.29 -36.85 16.81
C ALA A 67 -28.70 -35.46 17.10
N PHE A 68 -27.98 -35.30 18.22
CA PHE A 68 -27.25 -34.08 18.55
C PHE A 68 -26.19 -33.78 17.50
N ALA A 69 -25.38 -34.76 17.08
CA ALA A 69 -24.42 -34.57 15.99
C ALA A 69 -25.11 -34.17 14.68
N VAL A 70 -26.19 -34.85 14.28
CA VAL A 70 -26.91 -34.55 13.03
C VAL A 70 -27.61 -33.18 13.05
N LEU A 71 -27.99 -32.64 14.22
CA LEU A 71 -28.63 -31.33 14.35
C LEU A 71 -27.62 -30.20 14.60
N PHE A 72 -26.68 -30.37 15.53
CA PHE A 72 -25.68 -29.34 15.87
C PHE A 72 -24.52 -29.28 14.89
N PHE A 73 -24.08 -30.38 14.25
CA PHE A 73 -22.94 -30.30 13.32
C PHE A 73 -23.24 -29.48 12.07
N PRO A 74 -24.42 -29.59 11.40
CA PRO A 74 -24.79 -28.66 10.32
C PRO A 74 -24.97 -27.22 10.80
N ALA A 75 -25.52 -27.01 12.01
CA ALA A 75 -25.61 -25.67 12.60
C ALA A 75 -24.24 -25.06 12.91
N PHE A 76 -23.28 -25.87 13.38
CA PHE A 76 -21.90 -25.49 13.69
C PHE A 76 -21.10 -25.22 12.42
N VAL A 77 -21.12 -26.14 11.44
CA VAL A 77 -20.48 -25.95 10.12
C VAL A 77 -21.09 -24.77 9.37
N GLY A 78 -22.42 -24.62 9.41
CA GLY A 78 -23.13 -23.46 8.87
C GLY A 78 -22.75 -22.15 9.58
N PHE A 79 -22.64 -22.16 10.90
CA PHE A 79 -22.17 -21.01 11.68
C PHE A 79 -20.73 -20.64 11.35
N TRP A 80 -19.82 -21.63 11.22
CA TRP A 80 -18.46 -21.39 10.77
C TRP A 80 -18.44 -20.83 9.35
N ALA A 81 -19.16 -21.41 8.39
CA ALA A 81 -19.24 -20.89 7.01
C ALA A 81 -19.81 -19.46 6.94
N VAL A 82 -20.87 -19.16 7.71
CA VAL A 82 -21.47 -17.82 7.81
C VAL A 82 -20.56 -16.82 8.53
N SER A 83 -19.71 -17.28 9.46
CA SER A 83 -18.71 -16.43 10.13
C SER A 83 -17.49 -16.20 9.23
N TYR A 84 -17.06 -17.22 8.47
CA TYR A 84 -15.95 -17.18 7.51
C TYR A 84 -16.28 -16.21 6.36
N THR A 85 -17.48 -16.31 5.79
CA THR A 85 -18.01 -15.38 4.77
C THR A 85 -18.35 -13.98 5.33
N LYS A 86 -18.28 -13.80 6.66
CA LYS A 86 -18.41 -12.50 7.35
C LYS A 86 -17.12 -12.09 8.07
N TRP A 87 -15.95 -12.58 7.64
CA TRP A 87 -14.67 -11.95 7.96
C TRP A 87 -14.70 -10.42 7.72
N PRO A 88 -13.88 -9.63 8.44
CA PRO A 88 -14.10 -8.20 8.66
C PRO A 88 -14.58 -7.48 7.41
N LYS A 89 -15.84 -7.04 7.44
CA LYS A 89 -16.45 -6.27 6.36
C LYS A 89 -15.84 -4.87 6.35
N TRP A 90 -14.65 -4.76 5.79
CA TRP A 90 -14.06 -3.49 5.40
C TRP A 90 -15.07 -2.78 4.50
N GLY A 91 -15.59 -1.66 5.01
CA GLY A 91 -16.52 -0.82 4.27
C GLY A 91 -15.73 -0.04 3.24
N GLU A 92 -16.25 0.06 2.03
CA GLU A 92 -15.66 0.92 1.02
C GLU A 92 -15.91 2.39 1.35
N ALA A 93 -14.88 3.21 1.20
CA ALA A 93 -14.95 4.65 1.38
C ALA A 93 -14.09 5.34 0.33
N ARG A 94 -14.52 6.55 -0.05
CA ARG A 94 -13.74 7.45 -0.92
C ARG A 94 -13.05 8.52 -0.09
N GLY A 95 -11.89 8.94 -0.56
CA GLY A 95 -11.17 10.10 -0.08
C GLY A 95 -10.52 10.83 -1.26
N TYR A 96 -9.85 11.94 -1.00
CA TYR A 96 -9.14 12.69 -2.02
C TYR A 96 -7.91 13.41 -1.46
N ILE A 97 -6.99 13.76 -2.35
CA ILE A 97 -5.77 14.51 -2.06
C ILE A 97 -5.83 15.80 -2.86
N ASP A 98 -5.86 16.94 -2.18
CA ASP A 98 -5.71 18.26 -2.80
C ASP A 98 -4.23 18.64 -2.81
N ILE A 99 -3.60 18.60 -3.98
CA ILE A 99 -2.19 18.93 -4.19
C ILE A 99 -2.07 20.42 -4.51
N GLU A 100 -1.50 21.19 -3.59
CA GLU A 100 -1.02 22.58 -3.79
C GLU A 100 0.51 22.56 -4.02
N ALA A 101 1.15 23.72 -4.21
CA ALA A 101 2.57 23.77 -4.64
C ALA A 101 3.58 23.26 -3.59
N ASP A 102 3.27 23.39 -2.30
CA ASP A 102 4.14 23.11 -1.15
C ASP A 102 3.54 22.11 -0.14
N ARG A 103 2.29 21.69 -0.36
CA ARG A 103 1.54 20.77 0.50
C ARG A 103 0.51 19.96 -0.29
N ALA A 104 0.25 18.75 0.20
CA ALA A 104 -0.98 18.02 -0.10
C ALA A 104 -1.93 18.10 1.11
N ILE A 105 -3.24 18.08 0.88
CA ILE A 105 -4.23 17.89 1.95
C ILE A 105 -5.00 16.61 1.66
N LEU A 106 -4.79 15.59 2.49
CA LEU A 106 -5.37 14.26 2.38
C LEU A 106 -6.65 14.17 3.20
N TYR A 107 -7.79 14.03 2.53
CA TYR A 107 -9.12 13.93 3.10
C TYR A 107 -9.59 12.48 3.09
N TYR A 108 -9.80 11.87 4.26
CA TYR A 108 -10.34 10.52 4.35
C TYR A 108 -11.14 10.27 5.64
N GLY A 109 -12.42 9.91 5.48
CA GLY A 109 -13.32 9.59 6.60
C GLY A 109 -13.68 10.80 7.45
N LYS A 110 -13.05 10.90 8.64
CA LYS A 110 -13.11 12.10 9.51
C LYS A 110 -11.75 12.83 9.62
N ASN A 111 -10.74 12.34 8.91
CA ASN A 111 -9.40 12.91 8.94
C ASN A 111 -9.24 13.89 7.78
N VAL A 112 -8.83 15.11 8.10
CA VAL A 112 -8.18 16.03 7.17
C VAL A 112 -6.72 16.07 7.60
N VAL A 113 -5.80 15.69 6.73
CA VAL A 113 -4.38 15.58 7.04
C VAL A 113 -3.59 16.44 6.07
N GLU A 114 -3.12 17.59 6.55
CA GLU A 114 -2.16 18.41 5.83
C GLU A 114 -0.80 17.69 5.82
N ILE A 115 -0.35 17.36 4.61
CA ILE A 115 0.91 16.73 4.25
C ILE A 115 1.76 17.84 3.62
N ALA A 116 2.31 18.71 4.46
CA ALA A 116 3.30 19.69 4.00
C ALA A 116 4.57 18.97 3.53
N ARG A 117 5.27 19.55 2.55
CA ARG A 117 6.52 19.01 1.98
C ARG A 117 7.50 18.58 3.08
N ASN A 118 8.12 17.42 2.90
CA ASN A 118 9.07 16.77 3.81
C ASN A 118 8.55 16.32 5.20
N GLN A 119 7.28 16.56 5.57
CA GLN A 119 6.80 16.24 6.94
C GLN A 119 6.34 14.79 7.14
N VAL A 120 6.24 13.98 6.08
CA VAL A 120 5.51 12.71 6.10
C VAL A 120 6.34 11.56 5.51
N GLN A 121 6.76 10.64 6.37
CA GLN A 121 7.24 9.32 5.98
C GLN A 121 6.06 8.37 5.79
N ILE A 122 6.11 7.53 4.75
CA ILE A 122 5.08 6.52 4.45
C ILE A 122 5.73 5.13 4.54
N ASP A 123 5.37 4.39 5.58
CA ASP A 123 5.64 2.94 5.74
C ASP A 123 4.53 2.13 5.05
N THR A 124 4.86 0.96 4.52
CA THR A 124 3.96 0.09 3.74
C THR A 124 3.97 -1.33 4.24
N GLU A 125 2.82 -1.81 4.71
CA GLU A 125 2.62 -3.16 5.23
C GLU A 125 1.71 -3.94 4.28
N ARG A 126 2.17 -5.09 3.77
CA ARG A 126 1.31 -6.00 2.99
C ARG A 126 0.38 -6.76 3.92
N LEU A 127 -0.92 -6.68 3.66
CA LEU A 127 -1.97 -7.41 4.34
C LEU A 127 -2.39 -8.61 3.50
N TYR A 128 -2.03 -9.79 3.98
CA TYR A 128 -2.42 -11.07 3.39
C TYR A 128 -3.75 -11.51 4.03
N PHE A 129 -4.79 -11.60 3.21
CA PHE A 129 -6.11 -12.07 3.63
C PHE A 129 -6.27 -13.53 3.20
N ASP A 130 -5.61 -14.43 3.94
CA ASP A 130 -5.53 -15.84 3.55
C ASP A 130 -6.92 -16.47 3.35
N ASN A 131 -7.10 -17.04 2.16
CA ASN A 131 -8.38 -17.53 1.64
C ASN A 131 -8.20 -18.23 0.28
N PHE A 132 -7.09 -18.97 0.07
CA PHE A 132 -6.79 -19.68 -1.19
C PHE A 132 -6.93 -18.81 -2.46
N GLY A 133 -6.45 -17.56 -2.42
CA GLY A 133 -6.53 -16.61 -3.54
C GLY A 133 -7.91 -15.99 -3.81
N MET A 134 -8.94 -16.25 -2.99
CA MET A 134 -10.22 -15.55 -3.12
C MET A 134 -10.14 -14.05 -2.78
N GLN A 135 -9.14 -13.63 -1.99
CA GLN A 135 -8.89 -12.24 -1.62
C GLN A 135 -7.55 -11.76 -2.22
N PRO A 136 -7.44 -10.50 -2.66
CA PRO A 136 -6.17 -9.88 -3.03
C PRO A 136 -5.33 -9.51 -1.80
N VAL A 137 -4.01 -9.40 -2.00
CA VAL A 137 -3.10 -8.74 -1.05
C VAL A 137 -3.32 -7.23 -1.14
N LEU A 138 -3.45 -6.56 0.00
CA LEU A 138 -3.61 -5.10 0.06
C LEU A 138 -2.41 -4.44 0.73
N THR A 139 -2.07 -3.22 0.32
CA THR A 139 -1.10 -2.36 1.00
C THR A 139 -1.80 -1.53 2.08
N LYS A 140 -1.19 -1.50 3.26
CA LYS A 140 -1.53 -0.59 4.35
C LYS A 140 -0.44 0.46 4.48
N TYR A 141 -0.76 1.68 4.10
CA TYR A 141 0.08 2.84 4.28
C TYR A 141 -0.05 3.35 5.72
N LYS A 142 1.06 3.41 6.43
CA LYS A 142 1.17 4.02 7.76
C LYS A 142 2.03 5.26 7.62
N PHE A 143 1.59 6.39 8.16
CA PHE A 143 2.31 7.64 8.01
C PHE A 143 2.12 8.56 9.22
N LYS A 144 2.99 9.55 9.38
CA LYS A 144 2.92 10.52 10.48
C LYS A 144 2.87 11.93 9.90
N ALA A 145 1.95 12.75 10.37
CA ALA A 145 1.83 14.17 9.99
C ALA A 145 1.38 14.97 11.22
N ASN A 146 1.90 16.17 11.43
CA ASN A 146 1.55 17.06 12.56
C ASN A 146 1.50 16.32 13.91
N GLY A 147 2.56 15.54 14.20
CA GLY A 147 2.70 14.70 15.41
C GLY A 147 1.86 13.41 15.44
N LYS A 148 0.71 13.38 14.75
CA LYS A 148 -0.27 12.29 14.79
C LYS A 148 0.12 11.14 13.85
N LYS A 149 -0.15 9.90 14.29
CA LYS A 149 -0.01 8.69 13.47
C LYS A 149 -1.31 8.41 12.72
N TYR A 150 -1.18 8.21 11.42
CA TYR A 150 -2.27 7.91 10.49
C TYR A 150 -2.02 6.56 9.83
N HIS A 151 -3.11 5.91 9.43
CA HIS A 151 -3.06 4.72 8.58
C HIS A 151 -4.22 4.74 7.60
N ILE A 152 -3.99 4.19 6.42
CA ILE A 152 -4.97 4.03 5.36
C ILE A 152 -4.64 2.75 4.58
N ILE A 153 -5.66 1.99 4.21
CA ILE A 153 -5.52 0.65 3.61
C ILE A 153 -6.17 0.70 2.23
N GLU A 154 -5.55 0.10 1.22
CA GLU A 154 -6.12 0.03 -0.13
C GLU A 154 -7.52 -0.59 -0.14
N SER A 155 -8.33 -0.23 -1.13
CA SER A 155 -9.71 -0.69 -1.28
C SER A 155 -9.76 -2.19 -1.60
N MET A 156 -10.44 -2.98 -0.76
CA MET A 156 -10.60 -4.44 -0.93
C MET A 156 -11.50 -4.75 -2.13
N LEU A 157 -12.50 -3.89 -2.37
CA LEU A 157 -13.38 -4.06 -3.52
C LEU A 157 -12.70 -3.64 -4.83
N GLU A 158 -11.98 -2.51 -4.85
CA GLU A 158 -11.18 -2.09 -6.02
C GLU A 158 -10.11 -3.12 -6.36
N ALA A 159 -9.45 -3.69 -5.35
CA ALA A 159 -8.46 -4.74 -5.55
C ALA A 159 -9.05 -6.02 -6.18
N LYS A 160 -10.34 -6.33 -5.94
CA LYS A 160 -11.05 -7.43 -6.60
C LYS A 160 -11.57 -7.07 -8.00
N GLU A 161 -12.00 -5.83 -8.19
CA GLU A 161 -12.38 -5.29 -9.51
C GLU A 161 -11.17 -5.26 -10.46
N ARG A 162 -9.98 -4.92 -9.95
CA ARG A 162 -8.73 -4.81 -10.70
C ARG A 162 -7.83 -6.07 -10.65
N SER A 163 -8.30 -7.24 -10.18
CA SER A 163 -7.50 -8.48 -10.25
C SER A 163 -8.30 -9.76 -10.55
N THR A 164 -7.75 -10.57 -11.44
CA THR A 164 -8.22 -11.94 -11.73
C THR A 164 -8.04 -12.86 -10.53
N PHE A 165 -8.63 -14.05 -10.57
CA PHE A 165 -8.42 -15.07 -9.55
C PHE A 165 -6.96 -15.57 -9.54
N LEU A 166 -6.32 -15.70 -10.72
CA LEU A 166 -4.95 -16.21 -10.86
C LEU A 166 -3.90 -15.24 -10.29
N GLU A 167 -4.08 -13.94 -10.50
CA GLU A 167 -3.23 -12.91 -9.90
C GLU A 167 -3.32 -12.94 -8.36
N ARG A 168 -4.52 -13.16 -7.82
CA ARG A 168 -4.74 -13.27 -6.38
C ARG A 168 -4.18 -14.55 -5.78
N THR A 169 -4.28 -15.71 -6.44
CA THR A 169 -3.59 -16.93 -5.99
C THR A 169 -2.07 -16.75 -5.98
N ASN A 170 -1.53 -15.96 -6.91
CA ASN A 170 -0.09 -15.73 -7.04
C ASN A 170 0.43 -14.56 -6.17
N ASN A 171 -0.43 -13.90 -5.37
CA ASN A 171 -0.11 -12.69 -4.62
C ASN A 171 0.50 -11.56 -5.49
N ALA A 172 0.09 -11.51 -6.76
CA ALA A 172 0.49 -10.45 -7.69
C ALA A 172 0.04 -9.08 -7.16
N PRO A 173 0.79 -8.01 -7.45
CA PRO A 173 0.39 -6.66 -7.07
C PRO A 173 -0.84 -6.24 -7.86
N VAL A 174 -1.49 -5.21 -7.35
CA VAL A 174 -2.42 -4.42 -8.15
C VAL A 174 -2.01 -2.95 -7.99
N MET A 175 -2.16 -2.16 -9.05
CA MET A 175 -2.10 -0.71 -8.95
C MET A 175 -3.51 -0.21 -8.63
N LEU A 176 -3.68 0.45 -7.49
CA LEU A 176 -4.98 0.84 -6.94
C LEU A 176 -5.03 2.35 -6.73
N SER A 177 -6.22 2.95 -6.73
CA SER A 177 -6.39 4.41 -6.72
C SER A 177 -5.69 5.11 -5.55
N LEU A 178 -5.59 4.46 -4.38
CA LEU A 178 -4.84 4.97 -3.23
C LEU A 178 -3.32 4.99 -3.49
N ARG A 179 -2.76 3.95 -4.11
CA ARG A 179 -1.36 3.91 -4.52
C ARG A 179 -1.08 4.95 -5.59
N GLU A 180 -1.99 5.13 -6.55
CA GLU A 180 -1.91 6.16 -7.60
C GLU A 180 -1.93 7.58 -7.02
N ALA A 181 -2.84 7.86 -6.09
CA ALA A 181 -2.94 9.16 -5.43
C ALA A 181 -1.74 9.46 -4.52
N LEU A 182 -1.29 8.51 -3.71
CA LEU A 182 -0.06 8.66 -2.92
C LEU A 182 1.19 8.75 -3.80
N VAL A 183 1.22 8.04 -4.94
CA VAL A 183 2.27 8.20 -5.94
C VAL A 183 2.27 9.60 -6.55
N HIS A 184 1.16 10.32 -6.60
CA HIS A 184 1.17 11.74 -6.98
C HIS A 184 1.65 12.70 -5.88
N ILE A 185 1.72 12.27 -4.62
CA ILE A 185 2.53 12.98 -3.61
C ILE A 185 4.03 12.73 -3.85
N PHE A 186 4.46 11.66 -4.53
CA PHE A 186 5.88 11.54 -4.92
C PHE A 186 6.34 12.70 -5.83
N PRO A 187 5.63 13.15 -6.89
CA PRO A 187 5.79 14.46 -7.55
C PRO A 187 5.72 15.71 -6.68
N LEU A 188 5.09 15.69 -5.50
CA LEU A 188 5.29 16.74 -4.48
C LEU A 188 6.63 16.65 -3.74
N PHE A 189 7.42 15.65 -4.09
CA PHE A 189 8.85 15.54 -3.84
C PHE A 189 9.68 15.44 -5.17
N ILE A 190 9.07 15.49 -6.40
CA ILE A 190 9.73 15.11 -7.68
C ILE A 190 9.83 16.16 -8.86
N TYR A 191 8.77 16.80 -9.44
CA TYR A 191 8.76 18.20 -10.03
C TYR A 191 7.38 18.62 -10.62
N ASN A 192 7.22 19.91 -10.96
CA ASN A 192 6.12 20.55 -11.73
C ASN A 192 6.77 21.61 -12.66
N PRO A 193 6.53 21.73 -13.98
CA PRO A 193 7.39 22.54 -14.87
C PRO A 193 7.59 24.04 -14.57
N VAL A 194 6.77 24.68 -13.74
CA VAL A 194 6.93 26.10 -13.35
C VAL A 194 7.47 26.24 -11.91
N VAL A 195 7.22 25.26 -11.04
CA VAL A 195 7.87 25.14 -9.72
C VAL A 195 8.95 24.04 -9.67
N ALA A 196 9.42 23.58 -10.82
CA ALA A 196 10.82 23.54 -11.22
C ALA A 196 11.62 22.05 -11.05
N ASP A 197 11.67 22.38 -9.65
CA ASP A 197 12.77 22.86 -8.73
C ASP A 197 12.50 22.67 -7.22
N LEU A 198 11.25 22.72 -6.73
CA LEU A 198 10.90 22.37 -5.33
C LEU A 198 11.13 20.86 -5.04
N PHE A 199 11.86 20.20 -5.92
CA PHE A 199 11.79 18.78 -6.17
C PHE A 199 13.07 18.25 -6.86
N ALA A 200 14.06 19.12 -7.10
CA ALA A 200 15.39 18.71 -7.50
C ALA A 200 16.14 18.07 -6.32
N MET A 201 17.08 17.19 -6.62
CA MET A 201 17.95 16.49 -5.67
C MET A 201 19.41 16.68 -6.08
N ASN A 202 20.34 16.81 -5.13
CA ASN A 202 21.75 16.60 -5.42
C ASN A 202 22.12 15.17 -4.99
N CYS A 203 22.72 14.40 -5.88
CA CYS A 203 23.29 13.08 -5.59
C CYS A 203 24.80 13.16 -5.81
N ARG A 204 25.58 13.08 -4.73
CA ARG A 204 27.05 13.06 -4.75
C ARG A 204 27.74 14.16 -5.58
N GLY A 205 27.18 15.37 -5.57
CA GLY A 205 27.68 16.54 -6.32
C GLY A 205 26.92 16.80 -7.62
N VAL A 206 26.31 15.77 -8.22
CA VAL A 206 25.51 15.88 -9.45
C VAL A 206 24.12 16.40 -9.12
N ARG A 207 23.69 17.49 -9.79
CA ARG A 207 22.32 17.99 -9.70
C ARG A 207 21.40 17.13 -10.56
N LEU A 208 20.49 16.42 -9.90
CA LEU A 208 19.38 15.71 -10.52
C LEU A 208 18.09 16.51 -10.39
N ILE A 209 17.22 16.35 -11.37
CA ILE A 209 15.83 16.79 -11.36
C ILE A 209 15.01 15.53 -11.54
N TYR A 210 14.23 15.13 -10.55
CA TYR A 210 13.53 13.86 -10.65
C TYR A 210 12.47 13.92 -11.77
N GLY A 211 12.36 12.84 -12.54
CA GLY A 211 11.50 12.81 -13.75
C GLY A 211 12.05 13.58 -14.95
N ILE A 212 13.23 14.20 -14.86
CA ILE A 212 13.88 14.92 -15.99
C ILE A 212 15.33 14.48 -16.19
N SER A 213 16.16 14.49 -15.15
CA SER A 213 17.56 14.04 -15.25
C SER A 213 17.64 12.53 -15.44
N THR A 214 18.40 12.11 -16.45
CA THR A 214 18.74 10.71 -16.69
C THR A 214 20.08 10.36 -16.04
N VAL A 215 20.51 9.10 -16.18
CA VAL A 215 21.82 8.63 -15.68
C VAL A 215 23.02 9.31 -16.35
N ASP A 216 22.86 9.89 -17.54
CA ASP A 216 23.93 10.64 -18.21
C ASP A 216 24.29 11.95 -17.48
N ALA A 217 23.49 12.39 -16.50
CA ALA A 217 23.85 13.48 -15.58
C ALA A 217 25.12 13.18 -14.77
N PHE A 218 25.51 11.91 -14.62
CA PHE A 218 26.77 11.50 -13.96
C PHE A 218 27.99 11.50 -14.90
N THR A 219 27.83 11.83 -16.19
CA THR A 219 28.94 11.97 -17.15
C THR A 219 29.98 12.97 -16.65
N GLY A 220 31.24 12.55 -16.52
CA GLY A 220 32.33 13.39 -16.01
C GLY A 220 32.43 13.47 -14.47
N SER A 221 31.53 12.80 -13.75
CA SER A 221 31.66 12.56 -12.30
C SER A 221 32.48 11.28 -12.03
N PRO A 222 33.02 11.08 -10.81
CA PRO A 222 33.66 9.81 -10.43
C PRO A 222 32.66 8.68 -10.15
N PHE A 223 31.37 8.84 -10.49
CA PHE A 223 30.32 7.85 -10.24
C PHE A 223 29.78 7.25 -11.55
N VAL A 224 29.65 5.93 -11.58
CA VAL A 224 29.29 5.15 -12.76
C VAL A 224 27.95 4.46 -12.54
N PRO A 225 26.89 4.82 -13.29
CA PRO A 225 25.64 4.08 -13.31
C PRO A 225 25.83 2.66 -13.85
N ASP A 226 25.46 1.66 -13.06
CA ASP A 226 25.53 0.25 -13.39
C ASP A 226 24.33 -0.18 -14.24
N LEU A 227 24.38 0.19 -15.51
CA LEU A 227 23.36 -0.16 -16.49
C LEU A 227 23.41 -1.66 -16.83
N ILE A 228 24.57 -2.31 -16.67
CA ILE A 228 24.76 -3.76 -16.88
C ILE A 228 24.12 -4.57 -15.74
N GLY A 229 24.24 -4.11 -14.50
CA GLY A 229 23.63 -4.69 -13.30
C GLY A 229 22.21 -4.19 -12.98
N ALA A 230 21.65 -3.25 -13.75
CA ALA A 230 20.29 -2.74 -13.51
C ALA A 230 19.22 -3.85 -13.53
N GLU A 231 18.35 -3.88 -12.53
CA GLU A 231 17.32 -4.90 -12.30
C GLU A 231 15.92 -4.34 -12.61
N LEU A 232 15.10 -5.12 -13.33
CA LEU A 232 13.67 -4.88 -13.32
C LEU A 232 13.10 -5.36 -11.99
N VAL A 233 12.72 -4.43 -11.13
CA VAL A 233 11.99 -4.77 -9.90
C VAL A 233 10.57 -5.14 -10.31
N GLU A 234 10.20 -6.40 -10.09
CA GLU A 234 8.81 -6.83 -10.23
C GLU A 234 7.91 -5.95 -9.36
N ASN A 235 6.68 -5.73 -9.79
CA ASN A 235 5.63 -5.16 -8.94
C ASN A 235 5.87 -3.70 -8.51
N SER A 236 6.85 -3.06 -9.15
CA SER A 236 7.35 -1.69 -8.95
C SER A 236 7.32 -0.90 -10.27
N PRO A 237 7.03 0.41 -10.25
CA PRO A 237 7.09 1.29 -11.43
C PRO A 237 8.51 1.80 -11.71
N TYR A 238 9.55 1.14 -11.18
CA TYR A 238 10.94 1.58 -11.28
C TYR A 238 11.87 0.43 -11.72
N ILE A 239 12.80 0.73 -12.62
CA ILE A 239 14.02 -0.08 -12.82
C ILE A 239 15.00 0.33 -11.71
N ARG A 240 15.60 -0.64 -11.03
CA ARG A 240 16.67 -0.40 -10.06
C ARG A 240 18.00 -0.37 -10.79
N CYS A 241 18.70 0.75 -10.79
CA CYS A 241 20.08 0.84 -11.27
C CYS A 241 21.00 1.24 -10.11
N TYR A 242 22.10 0.50 -9.90
CA TYR A 242 23.08 0.85 -8.88
C TYR A 242 24.01 1.95 -9.39
N LEU A 243 24.29 2.97 -8.58
CA LEU A 243 25.34 3.95 -8.85
C LEU A 243 26.60 3.50 -8.11
N ARG A 244 27.71 3.31 -8.82
CA ARG A 244 28.98 2.79 -8.28
C ARG A 244 30.07 3.87 -8.24
N ASN A 245 31.11 3.65 -7.44
CA ASN A 245 32.34 4.44 -7.52
C ASN A 245 33.18 3.96 -8.72
N GLY A 246 33.63 4.88 -9.58
CA GLY A 246 34.48 4.56 -10.73
C GLY A 246 35.88 4.07 -10.36
N GLU A 247 36.41 4.46 -9.20
CA GLU A 247 37.69 3.97 -8.68
C GLU A 247 37.56 2.59 -8.01
N ASN A 248 36.38 2.27 -7.48
CA ASN A 248 36.06 0.97 -6.87
C ASN A 248 34.66 0.51 -7.30
N MET A 249 34.57 -0.19 -8.43
CA MET A 249 33.30 -0.66 -8.98
C MET A 249 32.58 -1.70 -8.09
N SER A 250 33.23 -2.27 -7.05
CA SER A 250 32.52 -3.09 -6.06
C SER A 250 31.63 -2.25 -5.14
N HIS A 251 31.98 -0.97 -4.92
CA HIS A 251 31.30 -0.05 -4.02
C HIS A 251 30.03 0.54 -4.65
N ILE A 252 28.89 0.33 -3.99
CA ILE A 252 27.59 0.89 -4.39
C ILE A 252 27.32 2.13 -3.52
N VAL A 253 27.17 3.26 -4.20
CA VAL A 253 27.03 4.61 -3.62
C VAL A 253 25.57 5.06 -3.56
N ALA A 254 24.75 4.63 -4.52
CA ALA A 254 23.30 4.83 -4.48
C ALA A 254 22.52 3.78 -5.28
N VAL A 255 21.20 3.78 -5.10
CA VAL A 255 20.22 3.07 -5.92
C VAL A 255 19.35 4.11 -6.63
N LEU A 256 19.53 4.22 -7.95
CA LEU A 256 18.69 5.03 -8.82
C LEU A 256 17.42 4.24 -9.15
N SER A 257 16.26 4.84 -8.91
CA SER A 257 14.95 4.33 -9.34
C SER A 257 14.62 4.96 -10.69
N LEU A 258 15.10 4.34 -11.77
CA LEU A 258 14.88 4.84 -13.13
C LEU A 258 13.43 4.57 -13.57
N GLN A 259 12.91 5.40 -14.47
CA GLN A 259 11.59 5.22 -15.04
C GLN A 259 11.50 3.90 -15.80
N LYS A 260 10.74 2.97 -15.21
CA LYS A 260 10.26 1.78 -15.89
C LYS A 260 9.19 2.20 -16.91
N ALA A 261 9.28 1.67 -18.13
CA ALA A 261 8.21 1.86 -19.10
C ALA A 261 7.00 0.99 -18.74
N GLU A 262 5.82 1.38 -19.23
CA GLU A 262 4.62 0.58 -19.04
C GLU A 262 4.72 -0.74 -19.81
N GLY A 263 4.31 -1.86 -19.19
CA GLY A 263 4.46 -3.21 -19.77
C GLY A 263 5.89 -3.78 -19.80
N GLU A 264 6.87 -3.10 -19.23
CA GLU A 264 8.29 -3.49 -19.34
C GLU A 264 8.64 -4.73 -18.49
N THR A 265 8.71 -5.88 -19.16
CA THR A 265 9.04 -7.20 -18.57
C THR A 265 10.46 -7.68 -18.89
N VAL A 266 11.07 -7.17 -19.96
CA VAL A 266 12.45 -7.45 -20.36
C VAL A 266 13.32 -6.22 -20.06
N LYS A 267 14.52 -6.46 -19.54
CA LYS A 267 15.48 -5.40 -19.22
C LYS A 267 15.82 -4.60 -20.50
N PRO A 268 15.69 -3.25 -20.50
CA PRO A 268 16.05 -2.42 -21.65
C PRO A 268 17.55 -2.44 -21.97
N SER A 269 17.90 -2.03 -23.18
CA SER A 269 19.28 -1.80 -23.61
C SER A 269 19.97 -0.73 -22.76
N ILE A 270 21.31 -0.70 -22.80
CA ILE A 270 22.11 0.29 -22.06
C ILE A 270 21.79 1.70 -22.56
N GLU A 271 21.53 1.83 -23.87
CA GLU A 271 21.18 3.04 -24.59
C GLU A 271 19.79 3.57 -24.20
N GLU A 272 18.81 2.68 -23.99
CA GLU A 272 17.50 3.06 -23.46
C GLU A 272 17.58 3.42 -21.97
N LEU A 273 18.35 2.68 -21.17
CA LEU A 273 18.58 2.97 -19.75
C LEU A 273 19.26 4.34 -19.55
N ARG A 274 20.16 4.73 -20.45
CA ARG A 274 20.75 6.08 -20.52
C ARG A 274 19.71 7.19 -20.66
N GLN A 275 18.62 6.93 -21.37
CA GLN A 275 17.55 7.88 -21.64
C GLN A 275 16.44 7.88 -20.58
N ARG A 276 16.42 6.94 -19.61
CA ARG A 276 15.36 6.90 -18.59
C ARG A 276 15.54 7.98 -17.53
N PRO A 277 14.52 8.83 -17.29
CA PRO A 277 14.53 9.75 -16.16
C PRO A 277 14.64 9.03 -14.82
N ILE A 278 15.38 9.61 -13.90
CA ILE A 278 15.52 9.14 -12.52
C ILE A 278 14.27 9.60 -11.75
N LEU A 279 13.38 8.67 -11.38
CA LEU A 279 12.15 8.97 -10.62
C LEU A 279 12.38 8.98 -9.10
N GLY A 280 13.54 8.53 -8.63
CA GLY A 280 13.93 8.57 -7.23
C GLY A 280 15.38 8.11 -7.05
N VAL A 281 16.00 8.44 -5.93
CA VAL A 281 17.33 7.95 -5.55
C VAL A 281 17.32 7.58 -4.07
N THR A 282 17.85 6.40 -3.75
CA THR A 282 18.13 5.96 -2.39
C THR A 282 19.64 5.82 -2.25
N GLU A 283 20.32 6.79 -1.64
CA GLU A 283 21.76 6.67 -1.40
C GLU A 283 22.06 5.52 -0.42
N THR A 284 23.14 4.78 -0.67
CA THR A 284 23.52 3.60 0.13
C THR A 284 24.67 3.93 1.07
N ASN A 285 24.37 3.96 2.37
CA ASN A 285 25.35 4.18 3.44
C ASN A 285 26.22 2.94 3.73
N MET A 286 26.60 2.18 2.70
CA MET A 286 27.66 1.18 2.83
C MET A 286 29.00 1.90 2.67
N GLN A 287 29.72 2.07 3.79
CA GLN A 287 31.13 2.45 3.76
C GLN A 287 31.95 1.23 3.31
N GLY A 288 32.89 1.44 2.39
CA GLY A 288 33.65 0.40 1.67
C GLY A 288 34.38 1.00 0.48
#